data_AF-A0A173YH91-F1
#
_entry.id   AF-A0A173YH91-F1
#
_cell.length_a   1.000
_cell.length_b   1.000
_cell.length_c   1.000
_cell.angle_alpha   90.00
_cell.angle_beta   90.00
_cell.angle_gamma   90.00
#
_symmetry.space_group_name_H-M   'P 1'
#
loop_
_entity.id
_entity.type
_entity.pdbx_description
1 polymer ?
#
loop_
_entity_poly.entity_id
_entity_poly.type
_entity_poly.pdbx_seq_one_letter_code
_entity_poly.pdbx_strand_id
1 'polypeptide(L)'
;MNQRKSLKELNLLDKFLFDEAMDDQENVKTMLDIIFLNTRGKHPELVSSELIELLKYMERSTDEVSGECKSKRIQEMHRRVCQIKASEKTEVKYMQAWEEQIMIRQEGITEGRIEGEKIGRLRGKRELLEKLSDKFSIEQISEMLEIDISELKNIMKEIQNEKYL
;
A
#
# COMPACT_ATOMS: atom_id res chain seq x y z
N MET A 1 -9.48 8.26 -5.90
CA MET A 1 -8.59 7.24 -6.48
C MET A 1 -7.25 7.89 -6.72
N ASN A 2 -6.14 7.37 -6.18
CA ASN A 2 -4.82 7.90 -6.52
C ASN A 2 -4.56 7.59 -7.99
N GLN A 3 -4.48 8.63 -8.81
CA GLN A 3 -4.16 8.52 -10.22
C GLN A 3 -2.75 7.93 -10.37
N ARG A 4 -2.60 6.95 -11.26
CA ARG A 4 -1.30 6.34 -11.58
C ARG A 4 -0.39 7.40 -12.20
N LYS A 5 0.73 7.70 -11.55
CA LYS A 5 1.81 8.49 -12.14
C LYS A 5 2.51 7.65 -13.21
N SER A 6 2.91 8.27 -14.32
CA SER A 6 3.85 7.67 -15.28
C SER A 6 5.26 7.57 -14.67
N LEU A 7 6.15 6.74 -15.25
CA LEU A 7 7.54 6.61 -14.79
C LEU A 7 8.26 7.98 -14.76
N LYS A 8 7.96 8.84 -15.74
CA LYS A 8 8.59 10.17 -15.89
C LYS A 8 8.22 11.13 -14.76
N GLU A 9 7.01 11.00 -14.22
CA GLU A 9 6.46 11.83 -13.15
C GLU A 9 6.89 11.39 -11.74
N LEU A 10 7.56 10.24 -11.61
CA LEU A 10 8.03 9.77 -10.31
C LEU A 10 9.20 10.63 -9.81
N ASN A 11 9.32 10.78 -8.50
CA ASN A 11 10.50 11.37 -7.84
C ASN A 11 11.13 10.34 -6.88
N LEU A 12 12.25 10.68 -6.24
CA LEU A 12 12.93 9.77 -5.32
C LEU A 12 12.16 9.53 -4.00
N LEU A 13 10.99 10.13 -3.79
CA LEU A 13 10.07 9.75 -2.71
C LEU A 13 9.10 8.65 -3.15
N ASP A 14 8.90 8.45 -4.45
CA ASP A 14 8.11 7.34 -4.96
C ASP A 14 8.91 6.04 -4.85
N LYS A 15 8.36 5.07 -4.10
CA LYS A 15 9.02 3.81 -3.74
C LYS A 15 9.72 3.13 -4.92
N PHE A 16 9.03 2.97 -6.05
CA PHE A 16 9.58 2.28 -7.20
C PHE A 16 10.85 2.95 -7.74
N LEU A 17 10.82 4.27 -7.94
CA LEU A 17 11.98 4.99 -8.48
C LEU A 17 13.13 5.01 -7.47
N PHE A 18 12.81 5.12 -6.17
CA PHE A 18 13.81 5.00 -5.13
C PHE A 18 14.50 3.62 -5.18
N ASP A 19 13.72 2.54 -5.20
CA ASP A 19 14.26 1.17 -5.22
C ASP A 19 15.14 0.94 -6.46
N GLU A 20 14.66 1.32 -7.65
CA GLU A 20 15.44 1.15 -8.89
C GLU A 20 16.69 2.07 -8.93
N ALA A 21 16.63 3.27 -8.35
CA ALA A 21 17.79 4.15 -8.26
C ALA A 21 18.82 3.68 -7.24
N MET A 22 18.39 3.06 -6.14
CA MET A 22 19.26 2.54 -5.10
C MET A 22 19.80 1.12 -5.40
N ASP A 23 19.39 0.49 -6.50
CA ASP A 23 20.06 -0.71 -7.01
C ASP A 23 21.52 -0.41 -7.44
N ASP A 24 21.79 0.85 -7.83
CA ASP A 24 23.14 1.34 -8.06
C ASP A 24 23.87 1.60 -6.74
N GLN A 25 24.89 0.77 -6.46
CA GLN A 25 25.70 0.86 -5.25
C GLN A 25 26.36 2.24 -5.05
N GLU A 26 26.68 2.96 -6.11
CA GLU A 26 27.28 4.27 -6.01
C GLU A 26 26.25 5.36 -5.68
N ASN A 27 24.99 5.21 -6.06
CA ASN A 27 23.90 6.05 -5.56
C ASN A 27 23.70 5.83 -4.05
N VAL A 28 23.68 4.57 -3.61
CA VAL A 28 23.55 4.21 -2.18
C VAL A 28 24.70 4.78 -1.38
N LYS A 29 25.94 4.53 -1.81
CA LYS A 29 27.13 5.06 -1.16
C LYS A 29 27.07 6.58 -1.10
N THR A 30 26.69 7.22 -2.21
CA THR A 30 26.58 8.67 -2.26
C THR A 30 25.58 9.21 -1.24
N MET A 31 24.37 8.68 -1.24
CA MET A 31 23.32 9.09 -0.29
C MET A 31 23.75 8.86 1.16
N LEU A 32 24.30 7.69 1.47
CA LEU A 32 24.76 7.36 2.82
C LEU A 32 25.91 8.27 3.27
N ASP A 33 26.90 8.51 2.41
CA ASP A 33 28.01 9.42 2.71
C ASP A 33 27.50 10.85 2.95
N ILE A 34 26.52 11.34 2.17
CA ILE A 34 25.89 12.66 2.43
C ILE A 34 25.22 12.64 3.81
N ILE A 35 24.42 11.63 4.13
CA ILE A 35 23.67 11.56 5.40
C ILE A 35 24.62 11.38 6.60
N PHE A 36 25.58 10.45 6.54
CA PHE A 36 26.47 10.13 7.66
C PHE A 36 27.48 11.23 7.95
N LEU A 37 28.07 11.86 6.93
CA LEU A 37 29.00 12.97 7.15
C LEU A 37 28.30 14.20 7.76
N ASN A 38 27.00 14.33 7.53
CA ASN A 38 26.18 15.38 8.13
C ASN A 38 25.71 15.06 9.54
N THR A 39 25.35 13.80 9.81
CA THR A 39 24.77 13.38 11.10
C THR A 39 25.81 12.93 12.13
N ARG A 40 27.04 12.62 11.69
CA ARG A 40 28.16 12.18 12.56
C ARG A 40 29.44 13.00 12.41
N GLY A 41 29.44 14.05 11.56
CA GLY A 41 30.60 14.91 11.27
C GLY A 41 30.70 16.19 12.13
N LYS A 42 31.81 16.93 11.94
CA LYS A 42 32.40 17.98 12.81
C LYS A 42 31.53 19.20 13.20
N HIS A 43 30.28 19.32 12.75
CA HIS A 43 29.40 20.45 13.07
C HIS A 43 27.93 19.99 13.24
N PRO A 44 27.58 19.39 14.39
CA PRO A 44 26.23 18.90 14.67
C PRO A 44 25.14 19.99 14.72
N GLU A 45 25.52 21.27 14.76
CA GLU A 45 24.60 22.42 14.76
C GLU A 45 24.10 22.86 13.38
N LEU A 46 24.67 22.33 12.28
CA LEU A 46 24.35 22.77 10.92
C LEU A 46 24.10 21.56 10.03
N VAL A 47 22.84 21.33 9.67
CA VAL A 47 22.51 20.49 8.49
C VAL A 47 23.28 21.11 7.31
N SER A 48 24.26 20.40 6.73
CA SER A 48 25.03 20.99 5.64
C SER A 48 24.11 21.37 4.49
N SER A 49 24.50 22.40 3.74
CA SER A 49 23.80 22.80 2.53
C SER A 49 23.61 21.62 1.56
N GLU A 50 24.56 20.69 1.50
CA GLU A 50 24.49 19.51 0.63
C GLU A 50 23.38 18.53 1.05
N LEU A 51 23.15 18.30 2.35
CA LEU A 51 22.04 17.46 2.80
C LEU A 51 20.68 18.15 2.55
N ILE A 52 20.60 19.47 2.75
CA ILE A 52 19.39 20.23 2.42
C ILE A 52 19.12 20.18 0.91
N GLU A 53 20.14 20.36 0.08
CA GLU A 53 20.05 20.22 -1.38
C GLU A 53 19.60 18.81 -1.77
N LEU A 54 20.13 17.75 -1.13
CA LEU A 54 19.73 16.37 -1.39
C LEU A 54 18.24 16.15 -1.08
N LEU A 55 17.76 16.61 0.08
CA LEU A 55 16.36 16.44 0.47
C LEU A 55 15.41 17.18 -0.48
N LYS A 56 15.75 18.42 -0.86
CA LYS A 56 15.00 19.19 -1.87
C LYS A 56 15.00 18.48 -3.23
N TYR A 57 16.13 17.90 -3.62
CA TYR A 57 16.24 17.13 -4.84
C TYR A 57 15.38 15.86 -4.78
N MET A 58 15.32 15.14 -3.66
CA MET A 58 14.49 13.94 -3.56
C MET A 58 13.00 14.24 -3.74
N GLU A 59 12.54 15.39 -3.23
CA GLU A 59 11.15 15.83 -3.33
C GLU A 59 10.70 16.09 -4.77
N ARG A 60 11.59 16.58 -5.64
CA ARG A 60 11.23 17.03 -6.99
C ARG A 60 11.92 16.23 -8.11
N SER A 61 13.19 15.89 -7.93
CA SER A 61 14.00 15.06 -8.83
C SER A 61 13.95 15.51 -10.29
N THR A 62 13.99 16.82 -10.52
CA THR A 62 13.90 17.45 -11.85
C THR A 62 15.22 18.12 -12.27
N ASP A 63 15.34 18.39 -13.57
CA ASP A 63 16.51 19.06 -14.17
C ASP A 63 16.75 20.44 -13.55
N GLU A 64 15.68 21.19 -13.24
CA GLU A 64 15.80 22.53 -12.66
C GLU A 64 16.42 22.48 -11.26
N VAL A 65 15.94 21.58 -10.39
CA VAL A 65 16.47 21.45 -9.03
C VAL A 65 17.91 20.94 -9.06
N SER A 66 18.23 20.00 -9.96
CA SER A 66 19.60 19.51 -10.16
C SER A 66 20.55 20.59 -10.67
N GLY A 67 20.10 21.46 -11.58
CA GLY A 67 20.88 22.57 -12.13
C GLY A 67 21.21 23.65 -11.10
N GLU A 68 20.35 23.86 -10.11
CA GLU A 68 20.60 24.76 -8.98
C GLU A 68 21.52 24.17 -7.90
N CYS A 69 21.67 22.83 -7.86
CA CYS A 69 22.50 22.16 -6.86
C CYS A 69 23.99 22.42 -7.10
N LYS A 70 24.72 22.71 -6.03
CA LYS A 70 26.19 22.87 -6.07
C LYS A 70 26.90 21.53 -5.94
N SER A 71 26.23 20.55 -5.33
CA SER A 71 26.78 19.21 -5.17
C SER A 71 26.90 18.47 -6.50
N LYS A 72 28.13 18.17 -6.91
CA LYS A 72 28.42 17.27 -8.04
C LYS A 72 27.85 15.87 -7.83
N ARG A 73 27.72 15.45 -6.58
CA ARG A 73 27.23 14.11 -6.21
C ARG A 73 25.74 14.00 -6.48
N ILE A 74 24.97 15.04 -6.13
CA ILE A 74 23.54 15.13 -6.45
C ILE A 74 23.33 15.21 -7.98
N GLN A 75 24.17 15.98 -8.68
CA GLN A 75 24.10 16.06 -10.15
C GLN A 75 24.37 14.70 -10.82
N GLU A 76 25.31 13.92 -10.29
CA GLU A 76 25.62 12.59 -10.79
C GLU A 76 24.50 11.59 -10.49
N MET A 77 23.93 11.62 -9.28
CA MET A 77 22.71 10.87 -8.95
C MET A 77 21.58 11.22 -9.93
N HIS A 78 21.40 12.50 -10.25
CA HIS A 78 20.37 12.96 -11.17
C HIS A 78 20.52 12.39 -12.58
N ARG A 79 21.75 12.33 -13.11
CA ARG A 79 22.00 11.69 -14.42
C ARG A 79 21.52 10.25 -14.45
N ARG A 80 21.77 9.48 -13.39
CA ARG A 80 21.34 8.08 -13.26
C ARG A 80 19.82 7.99 -13.17
N VAL A 81 19.19 8.85 -12.38
CA VAL A 81 17.72 8.95 -12.31
C VAL A 81 17.11 9.22 -13.69
N CYS A 82 17.69 10.12 -14.48
CA CYS A 82 17.22 10.39 -15.84
C CYS A 82 17.40 9.18 -16.78
N GLN A 83 18.49 8.43 -16.66
CA GLN A 83 18.68 7.18 -17.42
C GLN A 83 17.64 6.12 -17.06
N ILE A 84 17.32 5.98 -15.78
CA ILE A 84 16.28 5.07 -15.28
C ILE A 84 14.92 5.46 -15.87
N LYS A 85 14.55 6.75 -15.79
CA LYS A 85 13.28 7.26 -16.34
C LYS A 85 13.16 7.15 -17.87
N ALA A 86 14.29 7.13 -18.58
CA ALA A 86 14.33 6.98 -20.04
C ALA A 86 14.39 5.51 -20.50
N SER A 87 14.56 4.57 -19.58
CA SER A 87 14.72 3.15 -19.90
C SER A 87 13.37 2.46 -20.14
N GLU A 88 13.11 2.02 -21.37
CA GLU A 88 11.92 1.25 -21.73
C GLU A 88 11.79 -0.03 -20.88
N LYS A 89 12.92 -0.72 -20.63
CA LYS A 89 12.95 -1.91 -19.77
C LYS A 89 12.45 -1.59 -18.36
N THR A 90 12.84 -0.45 -17.82
CA THR A 90 12.41 0.00 -16.49
C THR A 90 10.95 0.41 -16.49
N GLU A 91 10.49 1.05 -17.57
CA GLU A 91 9.08 1.39 -17.73
C GLU A 91 8.20 0.13 -17.69
N VAL A 92 8.59 -0.94 -18.41
CA VAL A 92 7.90 -2.23 -18.34
C VAL A 92 7.87 -2.79 -16.91
N LYS A 93 9.01 -2.79 -16.20
CA LYS A 93 9.05 -3.23 -14.78
C LYS A 93 8.08 -2.41 -13.91
N TYR A 94 8.03 -1.09 -14.10
CA TYR A 94 7.11 -0.22 -13.37
C TYR A 94 5.65 -0.55 -13.65
N MET A 95 5.32 -0.86 -14.92
CA MET A 95 3.96 -1.25 -15.29
C MET A 95 3.54 -2.56 -14.63
N GLN A 96 4.41 -3.56 -14.65
CA GLN A 96 4.16 -4.86 -14.04
C GLN A 96 3.97 -4.73 -12.52
N ALA A 97 4.89 -4.02 -11.84
CA ALA A 97 4.79 -3.80 -10.40
C ALA A 97 3.48 -3.07 -10.01
N TRP A 98 3.03 -2.10 -10.83
CA TRP A 98 1.76 -1.42 -10.60
C TRP A 98 0.55 -2.34 -10.78
N GLU A 99 0.55 -3.17 -11.83
CA GLU A 99 -0.52 -4.14 -12.10
C GLU A 99 -0.63 -5.18 -10.99
N GLU A 100 0.50 -5.73 -10.53
CA GLU A 100 0.57 -6.65 -9.40
C GLU A 100 -0.03 -6.03 -8.12
N GLN A 101 0.27 -4.76 -7.83
CA GLN A 101 -0.31 -4.06 -6.67
C GLN A 101 -1.83 -3.91 -6.75
N ILE A 102 -2.37 -3.66 -7.94
CA ILE A 102 -3.82 -3.62 -8.15
C ILE A 102 -4.42 -5.01 -7.91
N MET A 103 -3.80 -6.06 -8.46
CA MET A 103 -4.26 -7.43 -8.31
C MET A 103 -4.28 -7.85 -6.85
N ILE A 104 -3.17 -7.66 -6.11
CA ILE A 104 -3.06 -7.97 -4.68
C ILE A 104 -4.14 -7.23 -3.88
N ARG A 105 -4.38 -5.95 -4.19
CA ARG A 105 -5.42 -5.18 -3.51
C ARG A 105 -6.81 -5.73 -3.79
N GLN A 106 -7.10 -6.09 -5.03
CA GLN A 106 -8.41 -6.62 -5.43
C GLN A 106 -8.65 -8.01 -4.83
N GLU A 107 -7.63 -8.86 -4.81
CA GLU A 107 -7.62 -10.15 -4.13
C GLU A 107 -7.89 -9.97 -2.64
N GLY A 108 -7.14 -9.09 -1.95
CA GLY A 108 -7.34 -8.83 -0.53
C GLY A 108 -8.75 -8.30 -0.19
N ILE A 109 -9.34 -7.46 -1.04
CA ILE A 109 -10.75 -7.02 -0.88
C ILE A 109 -11.71 -8.20 -1.04
N THR A 110 -11.48 -9.04 -2.05
CA THR A 110 -12.36 -10.17 -2.38
C THR A 110 -12.29 -11.23 -1.29
N GLU A 111 -11.09 -11.61 -0.85
CA GLU A 111 -10.86 -12.53 0.26
C GLU A 111 -11.46 -11.98 1.56
N GLY A 112 -11.22 -10.70 1.87
CA GLY A 112 -11.79 -10.04 3.04
C GLY A 112 -13.32 -10.02 3.04
N ARG A 113 -13.96 -9.83 1.87
CA ARG A 113 -15.42 -9.91 1.74
C ARG A 113 -15.92 -11.33 1.99
N ILE A 114 -15.30 -12.33 1.38
CA ILE A 114 -15.70 -13.74 1.53
C ILE A 114 -15.58 -14.18 3.00
N GLU A 115 -14.44 -13.89 3.63
CA GLU A 115 -14.23 -14.26 5.03
C GLU A 115 -15.17 -13.47 5.96
N GLY A 116 -15.40 -12.18 5.68
CA GLY A 116 -16.37 -11.36 6.40
C GLY A 116 -17.80 -11.91 6.31
N GLU A 117 -18.25 -12.31 5.12
CA GLU A 117 -19.56 -12.95 4.92
C GLU A 117 -19.68 -14.27 5.68
N LYS A 118 -18.62 -15.09 5.67
CA LYS A 118 -18.59 -16.37 6.40
C LYS A 118 -18.67 -16.15 7.91
N ILE A 119 -17.87 -15.24 8.45
CA ILE A 119 -17.89 -14.88 9.87
C ILE A 119 -19.25 -14.30 10.27
N GLY A 120 -19.81 -13.42 9.42
CA GLY A 120 -21.14 -12.83 9.61
C GLY A 120 -22.24 -13.89 9.67
N ARG A 121 -22.25 -14.82 8.71
CA ARG A 121 -23.20 -15.95 8.69
C ARG A 121 -23.06 -16.82 9.94
N LEU A 122 -21.85 -17.19 10.35
CA LEU A 122 -21.62 -17.99 11.56
C LEU A 122 -22.11 -17.27 12.82
N ARG A 123 -21.88 -15.96 12.92
CA ARG A 123 -22.39 -15.14 14.03
C ARG A 123 -23.92 -15.11 14.06
N GLY A 124 -24.55 -14.85 12.92
CA GLY A 124 -26.02 -14.85 12.79
C GLY A 124 -26.64 -16.22 13.14
N LYS A 125 -26.03 -17.32 12.67
CA LYS A 125 -26.46 -18.68 13.05
C LYS A 125 -26.38 -18.91 14.56
N ARG A 126 -25.30 -18.46 15.21
CA ARG A 126 -25.11 -18.59 16.66
C ARG A 126 -26.16 -17.79 17.43
N GLU A 127 -26.37 -16.54 17.06
CA GLU A 127 -27.35 -15.65 17.72
C GLU A 127 -28.78 -16.17 17.56
N LEU A 128 -29.13 -16.69 16.38
CA LEU A 128 -30.41 -17.37 16.15
C LEU A 128 -30.59 -18.59 17.06
N LEU A 129 -29.57 -19.44 17.18
CA LEU A 129 -29.63 -20.63 18.06
C LEU A 129 -29.75 -20.26 19.54
N GLU A 130 -29.10 -19.18 19.97
CA GLU A 130 -29.21 -18.64 21.34
C GLU A 130 -30.64 -18.17 21.62
N LYS A 131 -31.22 -17.32 20.76
CA LYS A 131 -32.61 -16.85 20.92
C LYS A 131 -33.65 -17.98 20.85
N LEU A 132 -33.42 -19.00 20.02
CA LEU A 132 -34.27 -20.19 20.01
C LEU A 132 -34.17 -20.99 21.30
N SER A 133 -32.98 -21.07 21.91
CA SER A 133 -32.76 -21.74 23.20
C SER A 133 -33.46 -21.00 24.34
N ASP A 134 -33.53 -19.67 24.24
CA ASP A 134 -34.28 -18.79 25.14
C ASP A 134 -35.81 -18.84 24.92
N LYS A 135 -36.29 -19.71 24.01
CA LYS A 135 -37.70 -19.97 23.70
C LYS A 135 -38.47 -18.79 23.08
N PHE A 136 -37.78 -17.85 22.44
CA PHE A 136 -38.44 -16.82 21.63
C PHE A 136 -39.14 -17.44 20.41
N SER A 137 -40.28 -16.87 19.99
CA SER A 137 -40.96 -17.27 18.75
C SER A 137 -40.22 -16.75 17.51
N ILE A 138 -40.48 -17.36 16.35
CA ILE A 138 -39.87 -16.95 15.08
C ILE A 138 -40.20 -15.48 14.75
N GLU A 139 -41.42 -15.04 15.06
CA GLU A 139 -41.89 -13.67 14.85
C GLU A 139 -41.14 -12.69 15.76
N GLN A 140 -40.95 -13.04 17.05
CA GLN A 140 -40.19 -12.23 17.98
C GLN A 140 -38.71 -12.13 17.59
N ILE A 141 -38.12 -13.24 17.14
CA ILE A 141 -36.74 -13.25 16.68
C ILE A 141 -36.58 -12.42 15.39
N SER A 142 -37.53 -12.54 14.46
CA SER A 142 -37.56 -11.75 13.22
C SER A 142 -37.60 -10.25 13.53
N GLU A 143 -38.41 -9.84 14.50
CA GLU A 143 -38.46 -8.44 14.98
C GLU A 143 -37.16 -8.02 15.68
N MET A 144 -36.61 -8.84 16.58
CA MET A 144 -35.38 -8.52 17.32
C MET A 144 -34.13 -8.45 16.45
N LEU A 145 -34.06 -9.25 15.38
CA LEU A 145 -32.92 -9.30 14.48
C LEU A 145 -33.09 -8.40 13.25
N GLU A 146 -34.28 -7.80 13.07
CA GLU A 146 -34.65 -7.05 11.86
C GLU A 146 -34.43 -7.86 10.57
N ILE A 147 -34.73 -9.17 10.63
CA ILE A 147 -34.59 -10.11 9.51
C ILE A 147 -35.97 -10.62 9.13
N ASP A 148 -36.27 -10.67 7.83
CA ASP A 148 -37.52 -11.22 7.32
C ASP A 148 -37.72 -12.69 7.75
N ILE A 149 -38.96 -13.05 8.12
CA ILE A 149 -39.32 -14.42 8.55
C ILE A 149 -38.92 -15.46 7.49
N SER A 150 -39.00 -15.13 6.20
CA SER A 150 -38.61 -16.01 5.09
C SER A 150 -37.11 -16.31 5.11
N GLU A 151 -36.28 -15.30 5.34
CA GLU A 151 -34.83 -15.42 5.45
C GLU A 151 -34.43 -16.19 6.72
N LEU A 152 -35.10 -15.90 7.84
CA LEU A 152 -34.90 -16.62 9.10
C LEU A 152 -35.20 -18.12 8.96
N LYS A 153 -36.30 -18.48 8.28
CA LYS A 153 -36.65 -19.87 7.96
C LYS A 153 -35.62 -20.54 7.04
N ASN A 154 -35.03 -19.80 6.10
CA ASN A 154 -33.97 -20.34 5.24
C ASN A 154 -32.70 -20.63 6.04
N ILE A 155 -32.29 -19.74 6.95
CA ILE A 155 -31.14 -19.96 7.83
C ILE A 155 -31.39 -21.17 8.75
N MET A 156 -32.60 -21.33 9.30
CA MET A 156 -32.96 -22.51 10.09
C MET A 156 -32.83 -23.82 9.28
N LYS A 157 -33.27 -23.83 8.02
CA LYS A 157 -33.09 -24.99 7.12
C LYS A 157 -31.62 -25.28 6.85
N GLU A 158 -30.80 -24.25 6.62
CA GLU A 158 -29.35 -24.41 6.44
C GLU A 158 -28.72 -25.07 7.68
N ILE A 159 -29.04 -24.60 8.89
CA ILE A 159 -28.55 -25.17 10.16
C ILE A 159 -29.00 -26.63 10.33
N GLN A 160 -30.24 -26.96 9.97
CA GLN A 160 -30.74 -28.33 10.05
C GLN A 160 -30.00 -29.25 9.08
N ASN A 161 -29.77 -28.81 7.84
CA ASN A 161 -29.07 -29.61 6.83
C ASN A 161 -27.60 -29.86 7.21
N GLU A 162 -26.94 -28.90 7.86
CA GLU A 162 -25.56 -29.05 8.37
C GLU A 162 -25.45 -30.06 9.53
N LYS A 163 -26.53 -30.38 10.25
CA LYS A 163 -26.53 -31.42 11.29
C LYS A 163 -26.55 -32.85 10.75
N TYR A 164 -26.84 -33.04 9.46
CA TYR A 164 -26.96 -34.36 8.81
C TYR A 164 -25.81 -34.68 7.84
N LEU A 165 -24.77 -33.85 7.86
CA LEU A 165 -23.46 -34.07 7.21
C LEU A 165 -22.43 -34.47 8.27
#